data_AF-B9YEH4-F1
#
_entry.id   AF-B9YEH4-F1
#
_cell.length_a   1.000
_cell.length_b   1.000
_cell.length_c   1.000
_cell.angle_alpha   90.00
_cell.angle_beta   90.00
_cell.angle_gamma   90.00
#
_symmetry.space_group_name_H-M   'P 1'
#
loop_
_entity.id
_entity.type
_entity.pdbx_description
1 polymer ?
#
loop_
_entity_poly.entity_id
_entity_poly.type
_entity_poly.pdbx_seq_one_letter_code
_entity_poly.pdbx_strand_id
1 'polypeptide(L)'
;MEQKTKWQKRVRWFSIGAVIIFTLVMTAVLFVLFQSVASDPAQFKVWLEQFGWLGRAVLAGMMALQVLVALLPGEIIETGAGVAYGPIEGLILCLIGAAVGTALIFWLVRRYGSNLVECLV
;
A
#
# COMPACT_ATOMS: atom_id res chain seq x y z
N MET A 1 -25.48 32.78 2.15
CA MET A 1 -24.18 32.30 1.63
C MET A 1 -23.32 31.60 2.69
N GLU A 2 -23.47 31.88 3.99
CA GLU A 2 -22.63 31.32 5.08
C GLU A 2 -22.91 29.87 5.54
N GLN A 3 -24.02 29.25 5.15
CA GLN A 3 -24.35 27.88 5.60
C GLN A 3 -23.66 26.77 4.79
N LYS A 4 -23.33 27.01 3.50
CA LYS A 4 -22.73 25.96 2.64
C LYS A 4 -21.31 25.56 3.06
N THR A 5 -20.55 26.47 3.69
CA THR A 5 -19.16 26.26 4.11
C THR A 5 -19.00 25.34 5.32
N LYS A 6 -19.95 25.34 6.27
CA LYS A 6 -19.87 24.48 7.48
C LYS A 6 -20.20 23.02 7.19
N TRP A 7 -21.14 22.76 6.27
CA TRP A 7 -21.51 21.40 5.86
C TRP A 7 -20.39 20.75 5.05
N GLN A 8 -19.83 21.44 4.05
CA GLN A 8 -18.71 20.93 3.23
C GLN A 8 -17.46 20.63 4.07
N LYS A 9 -17.14 21.45 5.09
CA LYS A 9 -16.05 21.15 6.03
C LYS A 9 -16.32 19.87 6.84
N ARG A 10 -17.55 19.63 7.27
CA ARG A 10 -17.92 18.45 8.07
C ARG A 10 -17.91 17.15 7.24
N VAL A 11 -18.39 17.18 5.99
CA VAL A 11 -18.32 16.02 5.08
C VAL A 11 -16.88 15.72 4.65
N ARG A 12 -16.03 16.75 4.54
CA ARG A 12 -14.61 16.64 4.20
C ARG A 12 -13.78 15.99 5.32
N TRP A 13 -14.03 16.34 6.58
CA TRP A 13 -13.41 15.68 7.74
C TRP A 13 -13.91 14.24 7.95
N PHE A 14 -15.21 13.99 7.69
CA PHE A 14 -15.73 12.62 7.66
C PHE A 14 -15.11 11.77 6.56
N SER A 15 -14.86 12.35 5.37
CA SER A 15 -14.22 11.63 4.26
C SER A 15 -12.75 11.32 4.55
N ILE A 16 -12.00 12.28 5.11
CA ILE A 16 -10.60 12.06 5.51
C ILE A 16 -10.53 11.03 6.65
N GLY A 17 -11.39 11.15 7.66
CA GLY A 17 -11.51 10.16 8.73
C GLY A 17 -11.86 8.78 8.22
N ALA A 18 -12.81 8.68 7.27
CA ALA A 18 -13.18 7.42 6.64
C ALA A 18 -12.06 6.81 5.81
N VAL A 19 -11.29 7.61 5.07
CA VAL A 19 -10.10 7.13 4.34
C VAL A 19 -9.03 6.65 5.33
N ILE A 20 -8.75 7.40 6.41
CA ILE A 20 -7.77 7.01 7.42
C ILE A 20 -8.19 5.72 8.13
N ILE A 21 -9.47 5.61 8.50
CA ILE A 21 -10.03 4.41 9.15
C ILE A 21 -10.03 3.24 8.17
N PHE A 22 -10.40 3.45 6.91
CA PHE A 22 -10.35 2.42 5.88
C PHE A 22 -8.92 1.94 5.64
N THR A 23 -7.95 2.86 5.55
CA THR A 23 -6.53 2.51 5.44
C THR A 23 -6.07 1.76 6.69
N LEU A 24 -6.42 2.19 7.90
CA LEU A 24 -6.08 1.50 9.16
C LEU A 24 -6.70 0.11 9.25
N VAL A 25 -7.96 -0.05 8.83
CA VAL A 25 -8.67 -1.33 8.84
C VAL A 25 -8.08 -2.27 7.78
N MET A 26 -7.82 -1.78 6.56
CA MET A 26 -7.14 -2.56 5.53
C MET A 26 -5.73 -2.94 5.97
N THR A 27 -5.02 -2.05 6.65
CA THR A 27 -3.71 -2.32 7.26
C THR A 27 -3.80 -3.43 8.30
N ALA A 28 -4.77 -3.35 9.22
CA ALA A 28 -4.95 -4.35 10.27
C ALA A 28 -5.35 -5.72 9.70
N VAL A 29 -6.22 -5.76 8.68
CA VAL A 29 -6.62 -6.99 8.00
C VAL A 29 -5.45 -7.61 7.25
N LEU A 30 -4.69 -6.81 6.50
CA LEU A 30 -3.49 -7.27 5.81
C LEU A 30 -2.41 -7.71 6.82
N PHE A 31 -2.27 -7.03 7.95
CA PHE A 31 -1.32 -7.38 9.01
C PHE A 31 -1.65 -8.72 9.67
N VAL A 32 -2.93 -8.99 9.95
CA VAL A 32 -3.38 -10.29 10.48
C VAL A 32 -3.22 -11.39 9.44
N LEU A 33 -3.50 -11.11 8.16
CA LEU A 33 -3.28 -12.06 7.07
C LEU A 33 -1.78 -12.36 6.88
N PHE A 34 -0.93 -11.32 6.95
CA PHE A 34 0.51 -11.44 6.82
C PHE A 34 1.17 -12.12 8.02
N GLN A 35 0.67 -11.95 9.25
CA GLN A 35 1.18 -12.69 10.42
C GLN A 35 1.18 -14.22 10.20
N SER A 36 0.24 -14.74 9.39
CA SER A 36 0.18 -16.16 9.05
C SER A 36 1.17 -16.59 7.95
N VAL A 37 1.69 -15.63 7.16
CA VAL A 37 2.65 -15.85 6.04
C VAL A 37 4.07 -15.40 6.40
N ALA A 38 4.22 -14.54 7.40
CA ALA A 38 5.47 -13.90 7.83
C ALA A 38 6.44 -14.83 8.59
N SER A 39 6.04 -16.07 8.85
CA SER A 39 6.89 -17.01 9.59
C SER A 39 8.07 -17.54 8.77
N ASP A 40 8.04 -17.49 7.43
CA ASP A 40 9.16 -17.96 6.60
C ASP A 40 9.15 -17.39 5.16
N PRO A 41 10.29 -16.84 4.65
CA PRO A 41 10.45 -16.48 3.24
C PRO A 41 10.18 -17.65 2.28
N ALA A 42 10.42 -18.88 2.74
CA ALA A 42 10.16 -20.09 1.99
C ALA A 42 8.65 -20.35 1.79
N GLN A 43 7.82 -20.07 2.80
CA GLN A 43 6.37 -20.23 2.70
C GLN A 43 5.78 -19.17 1.76
N PHE A 44 6.31 -17.95 1.80
CA PHE A 44 5.94 -16.88 0.87
C PHE A 44 6.24 -17.26 -0.58
N LYS A 45 7.40 -17.89 -0.86
CA LYS A 45 7.70 -18.44 -2.18
C LYS A 45 6.66 -19.47 -2.63
N VAL A 46 6.36 -20.45 -1.77
CA VAL A 46 5.36 -21.49 -2.08
C VAL A 46 3.98 -20.87 -2.37
N TRP A 47 3.60 -19.84 -1.60
CA TRP A 47 2.36 -19.11 -1.83
C TRP A 47 2.36 -18.38 -3.18
N LEU A 48 3.46 -17.70 -3.54
CA LEU A 48 3.61 -17.03 -4.84
C LEU A 48 3.58 -18.00 -6.01
N GLU A 49 4.16 -19.19 -5.85
CA GLU A 49 4.16 -20.24 -6.87
C GLU A 49 2.73 -20.72 -7.19
N GLN A 50 1.77 -20.65 -6.24
CA GLN A 50 0.37 -20.98 -6.51
C GLN A 50 -0.27 -20.07 -7.56
N PHE A 51 0.23 -18.84 -7.71
CA PHE A 51 -0.23 -17.89 -8.72
C PHE A 51 0.50 -18.03 -10.06
N GLY A 52 1.53 -18.88 -10.13
CA GLY A 52 2.34 -19.10 -11.33
C GLY A 52 2.92 -17.80 -11.88
N TRP A 53 2.62 -17.49 -13.15
CA TRP A 53 3.12 -16.28 -13.81
C TRP A 53 2.58 -14.97 -13.17
N LEU A 54 1.39 -15.01 -12.57
CA LEU A 54 0.78 -13.86 -11.89
C LEU A 54 1.46 -13.55 -10.56
N GLY A 55 2.24 -14.46 -9.99
CA GLY A 55 2.94 -14.23 -8.72
C GLY A 55 3.84 -13.00 -8.76
N ARG A 56 4.42 -12.66 -9.93
CA ARG A 56 5.22 -11.44 -10.12
C ARG A 56 4.38 -10.17 -9.96
N ALA A 57 3.17 -10.17 -10.52
CA ALA A 57 2.24 -9.06 -10.40
C ALA A 57 1.69 -8.95 -8.97
N VAL A 58 1.42 -10.08 -8.31
CA VAL A 58 1.01 -10.14 -6.90
C VAL A 58 2.10 -9.56 -6.00
N LEU A 59 3.37 -9.91 -6.24
CA LEU A 59 4.51 -9.37 -5.50
C LEU A 59 4.66 -7.85 -5.67
N ALA A 60 4.63 -7.37 -6.90
CA ALA A 60 4.68 -5.93 -7.18
C ALA A 60 3.49 -5.18 -6.58
N GLY A 61 2.29 -5.78 -6.60
CA GLY A 61 1.08 -5.24 -5.98
C GLY A 61 1.18 -5.16 -4.45
N MET A 62 1.73 -6.19 -3.80
CA MET A 62 2.00 -6.17 -2.36
C MET A 62 3.01 -5.09 -2.00
N MET A 63 4.08 -4.94 -2.79
CA MET A 63 5.07 -3.88 -2.58
C MET A 63 4.44 -2.48 -2.75
N ALA A 64 3.57 -2.30 -3.75
CA ALA A 64 2.83 -1.05 -3.93
C ALA A 64 1.89 -0.75 -2.75
N LEU A 65 1.21 -1.77 -2.23
CA LEU A 65 0.35 -1.67 -1.04
C LEU A 65 1.15 -1.35 0.23
N GLN A 66 2.31 -1.97 0.43
CA GLN A 66 3.25 -1.63 1.50
C GLN A 66 3.70 -0.18 1.44
N VAL A 67 3.97 0.37 0.25
CA VAL A 67 4.38 1.77 0.13
C VAL A 67 3.26 2.71 0.57
N LEU A 68 2.00 2.37 0.27
CA LEU A 68 0.81 3.06 0.80
C LEU A 68 0.62 2.86 2.31
N VAL A 69 0.94 1.67 2.80
CA VAL A 69 0.73 1.21 4.16
C VAL A 69 2.09 0.98 4.81
N ALA A 70 2.73 2.09 5.20
CA ALA A 70 4.11 2.10 5.72
C ALA A 70 4.36 1.20 6.96
N LEU A 71 3.32 0.60 7.54
CA LEU A 71 3.37 -0.35 8.65
C LEU A 71 3.56 -1.82 8.23
N LEU A 72 3.52 -2.14 6.93
CA LEU A 72 3.77 -3.51 6.45
C LEU A 72 5.28 -3.85 6.52
N PRO A 73 5.66 -5.05 7.01
CA PRO A 73 7.05 -5.47 7.10
C PRO A 73 7.63 -5.73 5.70
N GLY A 74 8.29 -4.71 5.14
CA GLY A 74 8.85 -4.77 3.80
C GLY A 74 10.01 -5.74 3.62
N GLU A 75 10.76 -5.97 4.70
CA GLU A 75 11.91 -6.89 4.70
C GLU A 75 11.52 -8.31 4.25
N ILE A 76 10.32 -8.78 4.66
CA ILE A 76 9.84 -10.11 4.30
C ILE A 76 9.44 -10.16 2.82
N ILE A 77 8.82 -9.09 2.30
CA ILE A 77 8.42 -9.01 0.89
C ILE A 77 9.66 -8.94 -0.01
N GLU A 78 10.67 -8.15 0.35
CA GLU A 78 11.92 -8.02 -0.41
C GLU A 78 12.77 -9.29 -0.34
N THR A 79 12.93 -9.86 0.85
CA THR A 79 13.66 -11.13 1.02
C THR A 79 12.92 -12.27 0.34
N GLY A 80 11.60 -12.31 0.46
CA GLY A 80 10.73 -13.27 -0.22
C GLY A 80 10.79 -13.15 -1.74
N ALA A 81 10.86 -11.93 -2.28
CA ALA A 81 11.07 -11.68 -3.71
C ALA A 81 12.41 -12.26 -4.19
N GLY A 82 13.47 -12.01 -3.41
CA GLY A 82 14.80 -12.54 -3.69
C GLY A 82 14.86 -14.07 -3.67
N VAL A 83 14.15 -14.70 -2.73
CA VAL A 83 14.06 -16.16 -2.61
C VAL A 83 13.16 -16.78 -3.70
N ALA A 84 12.09 -16.10 -4.11
CA ALA A 84 11.12 -16.61 -5.08
C ALA A 84 11.54 -16.43 -6.54
N TYR A 85 12.05 -15.25 -6.91
CA TYR A 85 12.37 -14.90 -8.30
C TYR A 85 13.88 -14.71 -8.53
N GLY A 86 14.69 -14.74 -7.47
CA GLY A 86 16.12 -14.46 -7.53
C GLY A 86 16.43 -13.00 -7.18
N PRO A 87 17.70 -12.70 -6.84
CA PRO A 87 18.08 -11.40 -6.30
C PRO A 87 17.84 -10.23 -7.28
N ILE A 88 18.11 -10.42 -8.57
CA ILE A 88 17.96 -9.35 -9.57
C ILE A 88 16.51 -9.19 -10.01
N GLU A 89 15.81 -10.27 -10.38
CA GLU A 89 14.39 -10.18 -10.76
C GLU A 89 13.52 -9.70 -9.59
N GLY A 90 13.76 -10.23 -8.38
CA GLY A 90 13.08 -9.81 -7.17
C GLY A 90 13.28 -8.33 -6.88
N LEU A 91 14.52 -7.83 -6.98
CA LEU A 91 14.83 -6.41 -6.85
C LEU A 91 14.05 -5.57 -7.86
N ILE A 92 14.05 -5.95 -9.14
CA ILE A 92 13.34 -5.20 -10.19
C ILE A 92 11.83 -5.16 -9.90
N LEU A 93 11.24 -6.29 -9.50
CA LEU A 93 9.82 -6.35 -9.15
C LEU A 93 9.49 -5.47 -7.93
N CYS A 94 10.36 -5.46 -6.91
CA CYS A 94 10.21 -4.57 -5.76
C CYS A 94 10.31 -3.10 -6.17
N LEU A 95 11.28 -2.73 -7.02
CA LEU A 95 11.43 -1.36 -7.52
C LEU A 95 10.21 -0.91 -8.33
N ILE A 96 9.66 -1.77 -9.18
CA ILE A 96 8.44 -1.49 -9.95
C ILE A 96 7.27 -1.28 -8.99
N GLY A 97 7.06 -2.19 -8.04
CA GLY A 97 5.98 -2.07 -7.06
C GLY A 97 6.11 -0.79 -6.23
N ALA A 98 7.32 -0.45 -5.80
CA ALA A 98 7.58 0.77 -5.04
C ALA A 98 7.34 2.04 -5.85
N ALA A 99 7.76 2.06 -7.12
CA ALA A 99 7.52 3.17 -8.04
C ALA A 99 6.01 3.37 -8.27
N VAL A 100 5.26 2.29 -8.48
CA VAL A 100 3.81 2.32 -8.66
C VAL A 100 3.11 2.82 -7.40
N GLY A 101 3.47 2.28 -6.22
CA GLY A 101 2.91 2.71 -4.94
C GLY A 101 3.16 4.20 -4.69
N THR A 102 4.39 4.67 -4.94
CA THR A 102 4.75 6.08 -4.76
C THR A 102 4.03 6.98 -5.75
N ALA A 103 3.93 6.58 -7.02
CA ALA A 103 3.17 7.32 -8.03
C ALA A 103 1.69 7.44 -7.65
N LEU A 104 1.11 6.37 -7.10
CA LEU A 104 -0.27 6.36 -6.62
C LEU A 104 -0.47 7.30 -5.42
N ILE A 105 0.46 7.30 -4.45
CA ILE A 105 0.45 8.26 -3.34
C ILE A 105 0.54 9.69 -3.87
N PHE A 106 1.47 9.97 -4.76
CA PHE A 106 1.66 11.30 -5.33
C PHE A 106 0.41 11.76 -6.10
N TRP A 107 -0.22 10.86 -6.85
CA TRP A 107 -1.46 11.13 -7.55
C TRP A 107 -2.62 11.41 -6.59
N LEU A 108 -2.77 10.62 -5.53
CA LEU A 108 -3.77 10.85 -4.48
C LEU A 108 -3.53 12.18 -3.75
N VAL A 109 -2.29 12.48 -3.37
CA VAL A 109 -1.93 13.74 -2.72
C VAL A 109 -2.12 14.93 -3.67
N ARG A 110 -1.82 14.81 -4.95
CA ARG A 110 -2.06 15.90 -5.91
C ARG A 110 -3.55 16.12 -6.17
N ARG A 111 -4.36 15.06 -6.16
CA ARG A 111 -5.80 15.12 -6.40
C ARG A 111 -6.60 15.61 -5.19
N TYR A 112 -6.21 15.19 -3.99
CA TYR A 112 -6.93 15.46 -2.74
C TYR A 112 -6.21 16.43 -1.79
N GLY A 113 -4.87 16.46 -1.83
CA GLY A 113 -4.02 17.30 -0.99
C GLY A 113 -3.93 18.77 -1.41
N SER A 114 -4.28 19.14 -2.66
CA SER A 114 -4.43 20.55 -3.04
C SER A 114 -5.46 21.27 -2.17
N ASN A 115 -6.51 20.57 -1.71
CA ASN A 115 -7.48 21.10 -0.74
C ASN A 115 -6.94 21.19 0.71
N LEU A 116 -5.84 20.51 1.04
CA LEU A 116 -5.19 20.55 2.36
C LEU A 116 -4.10 21.65 2.44
N VAL A 117 -3.33 21.84 1.37
CA VAL A 117 -2.26 22.86 1.30
C VAL A 117 -2.86 24.27 1.28
N GLU A 118 -3.99 24.47 0.60
CA GLU A 118 -4.73 25.74 0.59
C GLU A 118 -5.39 26.08 1.95
N CYS A 119 -5.36 25.15 2.92
CA CYS A 119 -5.83 25.39 4.29
C CYS A 119 -4.69 25.68 5.29
N LEU A 120 -3.42 25.57 4.88
CA LEU A 120 -2.24 25.79 5.71
C LEU A 120 -1.59 27.18 5.48
N VAL A 121 -1.94 27.84 4.37
CA VAL A 121 -1.69 29.28 4.11
C VAL A 121 -2.97 30.05 4.44
#